data_AF-A0A9W8TLN9-F1
#
_entry.id   AF-A0A9W8TLN9-F1
#
_cell.length_a   1.000
_cell.length_b   1.000
_cell.length_c   1.000
_cell.angle_alpha   90.00
_cell.angle_beta   90.00
_cell.angle_gamma   90.00
#
_symmetry.space_group_name_H-M   'P 1'
#
loop_
_entity.id
_entity.type
_entity.pdbx_description
1 polymer ?
#
loop_
_entity_poly.entity_id
_entity_poly.type
_entity_poly.pdbx_seq_one_letter_code
_entity_poly.pdbx_strand_id
1 'polypeptide(L)'
;MSSTAALLGKAALVAVSILVASGPGVAYELNIESTDSIKNVAKDLAADLMTMYNGNQPGQIPGLLPQPYYWWEGGALMGALIDYWYYTGDTTYNDITQQGILHQVGPYHDFMPPNQTLTEGNDDQGFWAMAAMSAAEYNFQNPSGDQPQWLALAQAVFNTQAVRWDTGHCNGGLRWQIFTWNNGFNYKNSISQACFFNIAARLALYTGNSTYAEWAVRTWDWMAGVKFIDGDYRVYDGATVENNCTDITPYEFSYNVGAFLLGAAAMVQYSNKTDKRNDVALWHERVDGLLNSTELIFFFGNDTEDKVMIEGGRT
;
A
#
# COMPACT_ATOMS: atom_id res chain seq x y z
N MET A 1 -58.97 9.92 11.49
CA MET A 1 -58.34 10.80 10.48
C MET A 1 -57.32 11.80 11.06
N SER A 2 -57.24 12.08 12.37
CA SER A 2 -56.27 13.08 12.90
C SER A 2 -54.87 12.54 13.27
N SER A 3 -54.71 11.23 13.50
CA SER A 3 -53.42 10.65 13.93
C SER A 3 -52.40 10.52 12.78
N THR A 4 -52.86 10.13 11.59
CA THR A 4 -52.02 9.95 10.40
C THR A 4 -51.49 11.28 9.83
N ALA A 5 -52.25 12.37 9.93
CA ALA A 5 -51.79 13.69 9.51
C ALA A 5 -50.66 14.25 10.39
N ALA A 6 -50.69 13.96 11.69
CA ALA A 6 -49.63 14.38 12.63
C ALA A 6 -48.32 13.60 12.45
N LEU A 7 -48.40 12.33 12.04
CA LEU A 7 -47.24 11.49 11.71
C LEU A 7 -46.56 11.92 10.39
N LEU A 8 -47.34 12.28 9.38
CA LEU A 8 -46.83 12.81 8.10
C LEU A 8 -46.12 14.17 8.27
N GLY A 9 -46.64 15.05 9.12
CA GLY A 9 -46.00 16.33 9.42
C GLY A 9 -44.65 16.18 10.14
N LYS A 10 -44.54 15.22 11.07
CA LYS A 10 -43.27 14.92 11.76
C LYS A 10 -42.24 14.24 10.86
N ALA A 11 -42.67 13.37 9.95
CA ALA A 11 -41.78 12.74 8.96
C ALA A 11 -41.21 13.77 7.96
N ALA A 12 -42.02 14.75 7.54
CA ALA A 12 -41.58 15.84 6.66
C ALA A 12 -40.56 16.77 7.35
N LEU A 13 -40.74 17.07 8.65
CA LEU A 13 -39.80 17.88 9.43
C LEU A 13 -38.45 17.18 9.67
N VAL A 14 -38.43 15.85 9.83
CA VAL A 14 -37.19 15.07 9.96
C VAL A 14 -36.46 14.98 8.61
N ALA A 15 -37.17 14.79 7.50
CA ALA A 15 -36.56 14.75 6.16
C ALA A 15 -35.94 16.09 5.74
N VAL A 16 -36.58 17.22 6.09
CA VAL A 16 -36.03 18.57 5.84
C VAL A 16 -34.83 18.85 6.74
N SER A 17 -34.80 18.33 7.97
CA SER A 17 -33.65 18.50 8.88
C SER A 17 -32.42 17.71 8.42
N ILE A 18 -32.60 16.56 7.75
CA ILE A 18 -31.49 15.78 7.18
C ILE A 18 -30.93 16.45 5.91
N LEU A 19 -31.79 17.08 5.08
CA LEU A 19 -31.33 17.85 3.91
C LEU A 19 -30.61 19.16 4.26
N VAL A 20 -30.86 19.73 5.45
CA VAL A 20 -30.20 20.96 5.92
C VAL A 20 -28.92 20.64 6.71
N ALA A 21 -28.76 19.41 7.20
CA ALA A 21 -27.52 18.94 7.83
C ALA A 21 -26.43 18.56 6.82
N SER A 22 -26.79 18.31 5.57
CA SER A 22 -25.84 18.39 4.45
C SER A 22 -25.63 19.85 4.08
N GLY A 23 -24.72 20.53 4.77
CA GLY A 23 -24.13 21.76 4.22
C GLY A 23 -23.65 21.49 2.78
N PRO A 24 -23.55 22.51 1.91
CA PRO A 24 -22.92 22.31 0.61
C PRO A 24 -21.54 21.70 0.87
N GLY A 25 -21.39 20.42 0.54
CA GLY A 25 -20.07 19.81 0.54
C GLY A 25 -19.24 20.68 -0.39
N VAL A 26 -18.12 21.20 0.10
CA VAL A 26 -17.15 21.87 -0.76
C VAL A 26 -16.58 20.75 -1.63
N ALA A 27 -17.24 20.48 -2.75
CA ALA A 27 -16.74 19.56 -3.73
C ALA A 27 -15.56 20.24 -4.42
N TYR A 28 -14.44 19.53 -4.54
CA TYR A 28 -13.34 20.02 -5.35
C TYR A 28 -13.78 20.15 -6.80
N GLU A 29 -13.58 21.32 -7.39
CA GLU A 29 -13.81 21.52 -8.83
C GLU A 29 -12.59 20.98 -9.60
N LEU A 30 -12.68 19.71 -9.98
CA LEU A 30 -11.64 19.03 -10.75
C LEU A 30 -11.90 19.12 -12.25
N ASN A 31 -10.94 19.69 -12.99
CA ASN A 31 -10.85 19.59 -14.44
C ASN A 31 -9.66 18.67 -14.80
N ILE A 32 -9.96 17.45 -15.24
CA ILE A 32 -8.95 16.42 -15.58
C ILE A 32 -8.12 16.77 -16.82
N GLU A 33 -8.54 17.74 -17.62
CA GLU A 33 -7.79 18.22 -18.80
C GLU A 33 -6.83 19.36 -18.45
N SER A 34 -6.84 19.86 -17.21
CA SER A 34 -6.01 20.96 -16.75
C SER A 34 -5.03 20.51 -15.68
N THR A 35 -3.73 20.52 -16.01
CA THR A 35 -2.65 20.23 -15.05
C THR A 35 -2.70 21.13 -13.83
N ASP A 36 -2.99 22.42 -14.00
CA ASP A 36 -3.11 23.36 -12.88
C ASP A 36 -4.30 23.03 -11.98
N SER A 37 -5.46 22.66 -12.57
CA SER A 37 -6.62 22.21 -11.79
C SER A 37 -6.29 20.95 -10.98
N ILE A 38 -5.68 19.93 -11.61
CA ILE A 38 -5.28 18.69 -10.92
C ILE A 38 -4.33 19.01 -9.75
N LYS A 39 -3.31 19.84 -9.97
CA LYS A 39 -2.34 20.21 -8.92
C LYS A 39 -2.97 21.02 -7.79
N ASN A 40 -3.88 21.94 -8.10
CA ASN A 40 -4.58 22.72 -7.08
C ASN A 40 -5.51 21.83 -6.24
N VAL A 41 -6.28 20.94 -6.87
CA VAL A 41 -7.13 19.99 -6.14
C VAL A 41 -6.27 19.02 -5.30
N ALA A 42 -5.16 18.52 -5.83
CA ALA A 42 -4.22 17.68 -5.07
C ALA A 42 -3.65 18.42 -3.85
N LYS A 43 -3.37 19.73 -3.98
CA LYS A 43 -2.91 20.56 -2.87
C LYS A 43 -3.97 20.71 -1.77
N ASP A 44 -5.22 20.95 -2.14
CA ASP A 44 -6.32 21.07 -1.17
C ASP A 44 -6.57 19.72 -0.47
N LEU A 45 -6.55 18.60 -1.22
CA LEU A 45 -6.61 17.25 -0.66
C LEU A 45 -5.46 16.95 0.31
N ALA A 46 -4.23 17.33 -0.04
CA ALA A 46 -3.08 17.15 0.84
C ALA A 46 -3.21 18.01 2.12
N ALA A 47 -3.74 19.23 2.01
CA ALA A 47 -4.02 20.07 3.17
C ALA A 47 -5.07 19.44 4.10
N ASP A 48 -6.17 18.93 3.54
CA ASP A 48 -7.22 18.25 4.31
C ASP A 48 -6.71 16.98 4.97
N LEU A 49 -5.94 16.15 4.26
CA LEU A 49 -5.29 14.96 4.81
C LEU A 49 -4.38 15.31 5.99
N MET A 50 -3.61 16.39 5.87
CA MET A 50 -2.71 16.84 6.93
C MET A 50 -3.43 17.42 8.15
N THR A 51 -4.73 17.74 8.08
CA THR A 51 -5.52 18.08 9.28
C THR A 51 -5.68 16.89 10.24
N MET A 52 -5.53 15.66 9.74
CA MET A 52 -5.60 14.43 10.53
C MET A 52 -4.27 14.09 11.22
N TYR A 53 -3.17 14.71 10.79
CA TYR A 53 -1.83 14.44 11.31
C TYR A 53 -1.41 15.45 12.38
N ASN A 54 -1.04 14.96 13.55
CA ASN A 54 -0.54 15.78 14.66
C ASN A 54 0.89 15.41 15.10
N GLY A 55 1.55 14.45 14.45
CA GLY A 55 2.85 13.90 14.88
C GLY A 55 4.00 14.92 14.94
N ASN A 56 3.89 16.05 14.24
CA ASN A 56 4.86 17.16 14.28
C ASN A 56 4.65 18.13 15.47
N GLN A 57 3.60 17.97 16.26
CA GLN A 57 3.30 18.85 17.40
C GLN A 57 4.08 18.44 18.66
N PRO A 58 4.38 19.39 19.58
CA PRO A 58 5.03 19.06 20.84
C PRO A 58 4.29 17.99 21.65
N GLY A 59 5.00 16.96 22.08
CA GLY A 59 4.45 15.83 22.84
C GLY A 59 3.80 14.73 22.01
N GLN A 60 3.74 14.88 20.68
CA GLN A 60 3.29 13.83 19.76
C GLN A 60 4.49 13.03 19.21
N ILE A 61 4.20 11.97 18.45
CA ILE A 61 5.20 11.06 17.87
C ILE A 61 5.21 11.27 16.35
N PRO A 62 6.30 11.80 15.76
CA PRO A 62 6.40 11.98 14.32
C PRO A 62 6.20 10.68 13.55
N GLY A 63 5.51 10.76 12.42
CA GLY A 63 5.23 9.61 11.55
C GLY A 63 3.99 8.81 11.95
N LEU A 64 3.36 9.11 13.09
CA LEU A 64 2.13 8.43 13.51
C LEU A 64 0.89 9.29 13.25
N LEU A 65 -0.16 8.64 12.75
CA LEU A 65 -1.52 9.15 12.83
C LEU A 65 -2.11 8.87 14.23
N PRO A 66 -3.06 9.68 14.72
CA PRO A 66 -3.74 9.42 15.98
C PRO A 66 -4.62 8.17 15.90
N GLN A 67 -5.07 7.66 17.04
CA GLN A 67 -6.09 6.59 17.05
C GLN A 67 -7.34 7.01 16.26
N PRO A 68 -8.00 6.09 15.52
CA PRO A 68 -7.84 4.63 15.54
C PRO A 68 -6.82 4.08 14.53
N TYR A 69 -5.99 4.93 13.92
CA TYR A 69 -5.07 4.52 12.87
C TYR A 69 -3.90 3.68 13.40
N TYR A 70 -3.53 2.64 12.65
CA TYR A 70 -2.42 1.74 12.96
C TYR A 70 -1.09 2.31 12.45
N TRP A 71 0.01 1.74 12.95
CA TRP A 71 1.36 2.23 12.67
C TRP A 71 1.71 2.27 11.17
N TRP A 72 1.32 1.25 10.41
CA TRP A 72 1.59 1.18 8.97
C TRP A 72 0.88 2.27 8.16
N GLU A 73 -0.27 2.77 8.61
CA GLU A 73 -1.00 3.86 7.93
C GLU A 73 -0.22 5.18 8.02
N GLY A 74 0.62 5.34 9.05
CA GLY A 74 1.61 6.41 9.10
C GLY A 74 2.63 6.30 7.95
N GLY A 75 3.13 5.09 7.67
CA GLY A 75 4.03 4.83 6.55
C GLY A 75 3.37 5.10 5.20
N ALA A 76 2.11 4.70 5.07
CA ALA A 76 1.29 5.00 3.88
C ALA A 76 1.09 6.50 3.68
N LEU A 77 0.80 7.26 4.75
CA LEU A 77 0.71 8.73 4.69
C LEU A 77 2.03 9.35 4.24
N MET A 78 3.17 8.94 4.82
CA MET A 78 4.47 9.47 4.43
C MET A 78 4.79 9.17 2.95
N GLY A 79 4.46 7.97 2.47
CA GLY A 79 4.58 7.60 1.06
C GLY A 79 3.70 8.48 0.15
N ALA A 80 2.45 8.70 0.53
CA ALA A 80 1.53 9.55 -0.22
C ALA A 80 2.02 11.01 -0.32
N LEU A 81 2.67 11.53 0.74
CA LEU A 81 3.26 12.87 0.73
C LEU A 81 4.51 12.97 -0.16
N ILE A 82 5.30 11.89 -0.27
CA ILE A 82 6.40 11.79 -1.23
C ILE A 82 5.86 11.83 -2.67
N ASP A 83 4.82 11.04 -2.97
CA ASP A 83 4.19 11.03 -4.29
C ASP A 83 3.59 12.40 -4.61
N TYR A 84 2.88 13.01 -3.66
CA TYR A 84 2.32 14.35 -3.79
C TYR A 84 3.39 15.37 -4.17
N TRP A 85 4.51 15.40 -3.44
CA TRP A 85 5.64 16.28 -3.77
C TRP A 85 6.18 16.00 -5.18
N TYR A 86 6.40 14.74 -5.53
CA TYR A 86 6.96 14.35 -6.81
C TYR A 86 6.09 14.78 -7.99
N TYR A 87 4.77 14.58 -7.91
CA TYR A 87 3.85 14.89 -9.00
C TYR A 87 3.46 16.38 -9.08
N THR A 88 3.42 17.09 -7.95
CA THR A 88 2.98 18.50 -7.92
C THR A 88 4.13 19.50 -7.95
N GLY A 89 5.28 19.15 -7.34
CA GLY A 89 6.39 20.04 -7.04
C GLY A 89 6.22 20.86 -5.76
N ASP A 90 5.12 20.70 -5.03
CA ASP A 90 4.88 21.38 -3.75
C ASP A 90 5.72 20.73 -2.64
N THR A 91 6.54 21.55 -1.97
CA THR A 91 7.50 21.12 -0.94
C THR A 91 6.98 21.32 0.49
N THR A 92 5.74 21.80 0.64
CA THR A 92 5.15 22.23 1.93
C THR A 92 5.29 21.18 3.04
N TYR A 93 5.19 19.89 2.72
CA TYR A 93 5.20 18.81 3.71
C TYR A 93 6.52 18.03 3.78
N ASN A 94 7.53 18.36 2.97
CA ASN A 94 8.72 17.53 2.83
C ASN A 94 9.48 17.32 4.15
N ASP A 95 9.68 18.38 4.94
CA ASP A 95 10.42 18.29 6.21
C ASP A 95 9.66 17.44 7.25
N ILE A 96 8.33 17.55 7.29
CA ILE A 96 7.48 16.75 8.17
C ILE A 96 7.50 15.28 7.74
N THR A 97 7.47 15.01 6.43
CA THR A 97 7.56 13.66 5.88
C THR A 97 8.91 13.02 6.20
N GLN A 98 10.02 13.74 5.97
CA GLN A 98 11.36 13.26 6.34
C GLN A 98 11.45 12.96 7.85
N GLN A 99 10.97 13.89 8.68
CA GLN A 99 10.97 13.70 10.13
C GLN A 99 10.16 12.47 10.54
N GLY A 100 8.97 12.28 9.95
CA GLY A 100 8.08 11.17 10.24
C GLY A 100 8.72 9.82 9.91
N ILE A 101 9.30 9.67 8.72
CA ILE A 101 9.98 8.44 8.30
C ILE A 101 11.18 8.15 9.22
N LEU A 102 12.05 9.13 9.44
CA LEU A 102 13.27 8.94 10.25
C LEU A 102 12.97 8.62 11.72
N HIS A 103 11.84 9.10 12.26
CA HIS A 103 11.45 8.77 13.64
C HIS A 103 11.02 7.31 13.81
N GLN A 104 10.56 6.66 12.74
CA GLN A 104 9.98 5.31 12.80
C GLN A 104 10.97 4.20 12.40
N VAL A 105 12.22 4.52 12.07
CA VAL A 105 13.21 3.55 11.57
C VAL A 105 13.66 2.50 12.59
N GLY A 106 13.41 2.72 13.88
CA GLY A 106 13.85 1.84 14.96
C GLY A 106 15.37 1.88 15.22
N PRO A 107 15.85 1.22 16.29
CA PRO A 107 17.24 1.28 16.72
C PRO A 107 18.23 0.60 15.75
N TYR A 108 17.73 -0.25 14.85
CA TYR A 108 18.53 -0.97 13.86
C TYR A 108 18.35 -0.44 12.43
N HIS A 109 17.61 0.67 12.26
CA HIS A 109 17.34 1.30 10.97
C HIS A 109 16.69 0.34 9.95
N ASP A 110 15.71 -0.43 10.42
CA ASP A 110 15.05 -1.51 9.68
C ASP A 110 13.51 -1.42 9.75
N PHE A 111 12.99 -0.27 10.23
CA PHE A 111 11.56 -0.09 10.49
C PHE A 111 10.98 -1.17 11.43
N MET A 112 11.75 -1.62 12.41
CA MET A 112 11.24 -2.46 13.51
C MET A 112 11.35 -1.73 14.87
N PRO A 113 10.64 -0.60 15.06
CA PRO A 113 10.69 0.14 16.32
C PRO A 113 10.07 -0.69 17.46
N PRO A 114 10.76 -0.86 18.61
CA PRO A 114 10.30 -1.74 19.70
C PRO A 114 8.88 -1.47 20.22
N ASN A 115 8.43 -0.22 20.12
CA ASN A 115 7.08 0.20 20.55
C ASN A 115 5.96 -0.40 19.69
N GLN A 116 6.25 -0.97 18.52
CA GLN A 116 5.26 -1.53 17.59
C GLN A 116 5.19 -3.06 17.61
N THR A 117 6.02 -3.72 18.42
CA THR A 117 6.18 -5.18 18.49
C THR A 117 4.88 -5.97 18.75
N LEU A 118 3.87 -5.35 19.38
CA LEU A 118 2.58 -6.00 19.65
C LEU A 118 1.68 -6.16 18.43
N THR A 119 1.94 -5.45 17.34
CA THR A 119 1.11 -5.45 16.12
C THR A 119 1.91 -5.60 14.84
N GLU A 120 3.25 -5.63 14.91
CA GLU A 120 4.15 -5.57 13.77
C GLU A 120 4.06 -6.81 12.85
N GLY A 121 3.52 -6.60 11.64
CA GLY A 121 3.55 -7.51 10.52
C GLY A 121 4.63 -7.18 9.48
N ASN A 122 4.89 -8.15 8.59
CA ASN A 122 5.81 -7.96 7.46
C ASN A 122 5.24 -6.95 6.45
N ASP A 123 3.91 -6.89 6.31
CA ASP A 123 3.18 -5.86 5.61
C ASP A 123 3.36 -4.48 6.25
N ASP A 124 3.21 -4.35 7.57
CA ASP A 124 3.40 -3.07 8.26
C ASP A 124 4.79 -2.48 7.98
N GLN A 125 5.83 -3.28 8.19
CA GLN A 125 7.22 -2.91 7.90
C GLN A 125 7.43 -2.65 6.39
N GLY A 126 6.72 -3.40 5.54
CA GLY A 126 6.75 -3.29 4.09
C GLY A 126 6.24 -1.94 3.59
N PHE A 127 5.16 -1.38 4.16
CA PHE A 127 4.64 -0.06 3.80
C PHE A 127 5.67 1.05 4.03
N TRP A 128 6.35 1.03 5.18
CA TRP A 128 7.44 1.97 5.47
C TRP A 128 8.61 1.82 4.50
N ALA A 129 8.98 0.58 4.16
CA ALA A 129 10.02 0.30 3.17
C ALA A 129 9.66 0.80 1.78
N MET A 130 8.39 0.63 1.36
CA MET A 130 7.91 1.12 0.06
C MET A 130 7.94 2.65 0.00
N ALA A 131 7.60 3.34 1.08
CA ALA A 131 7.74 4.80 1.18
C ALA A 131 9.21 5.25 1.07
N ALA A 132 10.12 4.60 1.80
CA ALA A 132 11.55 4.86 1.70
C ALA A 132 12.10 4.54 0.29
N MET A 133 11.62 3.47 -0.34
CA MET A 133 11.98 3.14 -1.72
C MET A 133 11.53 4.23 -2.71
N SER A 134 10.32 4.78 -2.55
CA SER A 134 9.84 5.89 -3.38
C SER A 134 10.68 7.15 -3.17
N ALA A 135 11.06 7.46 -1.93
CA ALA A 135 11.95 8.57 -1.62
C ALA A 135 13.30 8.44 -2.37
N ALA A 136 13.86 7.24 -2.43
CA ALA A 136 15.10 6.97 -3.18
C ALA A 136 14.92 7.07 -4.70
N GLU A 137 13.80 6.56 -5.24
CA GLU A 137 13.49 6.58 -6.67
C GLU A 137 13.23 7.99 -7.21
N TYR A 138 12.53 8.82 -6.43
CA TYR A 138 12.15 10.17 -6.83
C TYR A 138 13.20 11.22 -6.45
N ASN A 139 14.31 10.79 -5.86
CA ASN A 139 15.36 11.68 -5.36
C ASN A 139 14.78 12.74 -4.41
N PHE A 140 13.94 12.29 -3.47
CA PHE A 140 13.45 13.10 -2.36
C PHE A 140 14.63 13.64 -1.54
N GLN A 141 14.43 14.74 -0.81
CA GLN A 141 15.51 15.33 0.00
C GLN A 141 16.18 14.27 0.90
N ASN A 142 17.50 14.21 0.85
CA ASN A 142 18.24 13.21 1.62
C ASN A 142 18.29 13.59 3.11
N PRO A 143 18.25 12.60 4.01
CA PRO A 143 18.59 12.80 5.42
C PRO A 143 20.03 13.31 5.56
N SER A 144 20.34 13.91 6.71
CA SER A 144 21.72 14.28 7.03
C SER A 144 22.65 13.06 6.99
N GLY A 145 23.95 13.28 6.74
CA GLY A 145 24.91 12.20 6.51
C GLY A 145 25.12 11.25 7.71
N ASP A 146 24.66 11.62 8.89
CA ASP A 146 24.67 10.83 10.13
C ASP A 146 23.35 10.04 10.37
N GLN A 147 22.37 10.20 9.49
CA GLN A 147 21.07 9.51 9.54
C GLN A 147 20.99 8.41 8.46
N PRO A 148 20.17 7.36 8.67
CA PRO A 148 19.97 6.32 7.66
C PRO A 148 19.36 6.91 6.38
N GLN A 149 19.87 6.45 5.23
CA GLN A 149 19.46 6.94 3.91
C GLN A 149 18.30 6.11 3.35
N TRP A 150 17.48 6.70 2.47
CA TRP A 150 16.26 6.09 1.92
C TRP A 150 16.47 4.70 1.32
N LEU A 151 17.45 4.55 0.43
CA LEU A 151 17.77 3.27 -0.19
C LEU A 151 18.23 2.24 0.87
N ALA A 152 19.03 2.66 1.85
CA ALA A 152 19.54 1.77 2.89
C ALA A 152 18.41 1.23 3.79
N LEU A 153 17.41 2.06 4.08
CA LEU A 153 16.22 1.64 4.84
C LEU A 153 15.41 0.57 4.07
N ALA A 154 15.17 0.78 2.77
CA ALA A 154 14.50 -0.22 1.93
C ALA A 154 15.31 -1.54 1.85
N GLN A 155 16.64 -1.45 1.73
CA GLN A 155 17.53 -2.62 1.74
C GLN A 155 17.51 -3.36 3.09
N ALA A 156 17.46 -2.64 4.21
CA ALA A 156 17.38 -3.22 5.55
C ALA A 156 16.10 -4.04 5.72
N VAL A 157 14.95 -3.52 5.29
CA VAL A 157 13.68 -4.27 5.33
C VAL A 157 13.72 -5.49 4.43
N PHE A 158 14.22 -5.36 3.19
CA PHE A 158 14.39 -6.53 2.32
C PHE A 158 15.23 -7.62 2.99
N ASN A 159 16.37 -7.25 3.59
CA ASN A 159 17.28 -8.22 4.22
C ASN A 159 16.64 -8.91 5.43
N THR A 160 15.92 -8.17 6.27
CA THR A 160 15.23 -8.74 7.43
C THR A 160 14.06 -9.64 7.00
N GLN A 161 13.31 -9.27 5.96
CA GLN A 161 12.23 -10.10 5.41
C GLN A 161 12.75 -11.36 4.73
N ALA A 162 13.80 -11.27 3.92
CA ALA A 162 14.40 -12.43 3.25
C ALA A 162 14.83 -13.54 4.23
N VAL A 163 15.35 -13.16 5.41
CA VAL A 163 15.73 -14.11 6.48
C VAL A 163 14.52 -14.77 7.14
N ARG A 164 13.35 -14.12 7.14
CA ARG A 164 12.10 -14.64 7.72
C ARG A 164 11.29 -15.53 6.78
N TRP A 165 11.76 -15.75 5.56
CA TRP A 165 11.10 -16.63 4.60
C TRP A 165 10.95 -18.06 5.17
N ASP A 166 9.73 -18.44 5.54
CA ASP A 166 9.46 -19.69 6.26
C ASP A 166 9.32 -20.86 5.30
N THR A 167 10.39 -21.62 5.13
CA THR A 167 10.41 -22.86 4.33
C THR A 167 9.84 -24.08 5.05
N GLY A 168 9.56 -23.99 6.35
CA GLY A 168 9.01 -25.08 7.14
C GLY A 168 7.51 -25.32 6.91
N HIS A 169 6.81 -24.31 6.36
CA HIS A 169 5.37 -24.38 6.09
C HIS A 169 5.05 -23.83 4.72
N CYS A 170 4.12 -24.46 4.00
CA CYS A 170 3.66 -24.01 2.69
C CYS A 170 4.79 -23.85 1.66
N ASN A 171 5.90 -24.61 1.81
CA ASN A 171 7.09 -24.57 0.95
C ASN A 171 7.75 -23.19 0.80
N GLY A 172 7.56 -22.28 1.76
CA GLY A 172 8.04 -20.90 1.67
C GLY A 172 6.99 -19.89 2.09
N GLY A 173 7.28 -18.62 1.84
CA GLY A 173 6.40 -17.48 2.12
C GLY A 173 6.66 -16.87 3.49
N LEU A 174 6.49 -15.56 3.60
CA LEU A 174 6.43 -14.85 4.87
C LEU A 174 5.10 -15.15 5.54
N ARG A 175 5.14 -15.16 6.87
CA ARG A 175 3.94 -15.05 7.69
C ARG A 175 3.49 -13.61 7.71
N TRP A 176 2.23 -13.38 8.03
CA TRP A 176 1.70 -12.03 8.23
C TRP A 176 2.49 -11.34 9.34
N GLN A 177 2.43 -11.89 10.55
CA GLN A 177 3.10 -11.31 11.70
C GLN A 177 4.59 -11.65 11.77
N ILE A 178 5.38 -10.73 12.31
CA ILE A 178 6.83 -10.91 12.51
C ILE A 178 7.11 -11.75 13.76
N PHE A 179 6.41 -11.45 14.85
CA PHE A 179 6.66 -12.05 16.15
C PHE A 179 5.72 -13.23 16.41
N THR A 180 6.26 -14.33 16.93
CA THR A 180 5.54 -15.60 17.09
C THR A 180 4.35 -15.54 18.05
N TRP A 181 4.31 -14.53 18.93
CA TRP A 181 3.25 -14.32 19.90
C TRP A 181 2.10 -13.44 19.38
N ASN A 182 2.24 -12.83 18.20
CA ASN A 182 1.18 -12.01 17.63
C ASN A 182 0.09 -12.89 17.00
N ASN A 183 -1.17 -12.47 17.19
CA ASN A 183 -2.31 -13.11 16.53
C ASN A 183 -2.16 -12.97 15.02
N GLY A 184 -2.32 -14.07 14.28
CA GLY A 184 -2.08 -14.10 12.85
C GLY A 184 -0.67 -14.52 12.44
N PHE A 185 0.24 -14.86 13.38
CA PHE A 185 1.52 -15.47 13.04
C PHE A 185 1.36 -16.81 12.28
N ASN A 186 0.26 -17.53 12.50
CA ASN A 186 -0.07 -18.74 11.74
C ASN A 186 -0.68 -18.46 10.35
N TYR A 187 -0.89 -17.20 9.97
CA TYR A 187 -1.44 -16.81 8.69
C TYR A 187 -0.34 -16.36 7.73
N LYS A 188 -0.38 -16.82 6.47
CA LYS A 188 0.43 -16.27 5.38
C LYS A 188 -0.53 -15.52 4.47
N ASN A 189 -0.34 -14.21 4.35
CA ASN A 189 -1.22 -13.33 3.58
C ASN A 189 -0.53 -12.77 2.34
N SER A 190 -1.33 -12.36 1.37
CA SER A 190 -0.85 -11.81 0.11
C SER A 190 -0.17 -10.46 0.28
N ILE A 191 -0.62 -9.61 1.20
CA ILE A 191 -0.04 -8.27 1.36
C ILE A 191 1.41 -8.30 1.86
N SER A 192 1.76 -9.21 2.78
CA SER A 192 3.15 -9.36 3.24
C SER A 192 4.06 -9.77 2.08
N GLN A 193 3.56 -10.65 1.22
CA GLN A 193 4.25 -11.14 0.04
C GLN A 193 4.35 -10.06 -1.03
N ALA A 194 3.28 -9.28 -1.22
CA ALA A 194 3.21 -8.20 -2.19
C ALA A 194 4.19 -7.08 -1.84
N CYS A 195 4.27 -6.69 -0.55
CA CYS A 195 5.24 -5.71 -0.08
C CYS A 195 6.69 -6.19 -0.31
N PHE A 196 7.00 -7.43 0.08
CA PHE A 196 8.34 -8.00 -0.10
C PHE A 196 8.72 -8.12 -1.59
N PHE A 197 7.80 -8.60 -2.42
CA PHE A 197 7.95 -8.65 -3.87
C PHE A 197 8.18 -7.26 -4.47
N ASN A 198 7.38 -6.26 -4.06
CA ASN A 198 7.45 -4.88 -4.53
C ASN A 198 8.82 -4.26 -4.26
N ILE A 199 9.30 -4.33 -3.00
CA ILE A 199 10.61 -3.78 -2.65
C ILE A 199 11.75 -4.57 -3.32
N ALA A 200 11.64 -5.90 -3.45
CA ALA A 200 12.65 -6.70 -4.13
C ALA A 200 12.76 -6.31 -5.61
N ALA A 201 11.64 -6.22 -6.33
CA ALA A 201 11.65 -5.83 -7.74
C ALA A 201 12.20 -4.42 -7.96
N ARG A 202 11.81 -3.46 -7.11
CA ARG A 202 12.27 -2.07 -7.18
C ARG A 202 13.74 -1.92 -6.82
N LEU A 203 14.22 -2.62 -5.80
CA LEU A 203 15.65 -2.68 -5.47
C LEU A 203 16.47 -3.29 -6.61
N ALA A 204 15.96 -4.35 -7.28
CA ALA A 204 16.61 -4.91 -8.46
C ALA A 204 16.75 -3.87 -9.58
N LEU A 205 15.66 -3.17 -9.89
CA LEU A 205 15.63 -2.13 -10.92
C LEU A 205 16.55 -0.94 -10.60
N TYR A 206 16.58 -0.52 -9.34
CA TYR A 206 17.35 0.64 -8.88
C TYR A 206 18.85 0.33 -8.83
N THR A 207 19.22 -0.83 -8.29
CA THR A 207 20.62 -1.19 -8.01
C THR A 207 21.28 -2.00 -9.11
N GLY A 208 20.50 -2.66 -9.98
CA GLY A 208 21.00 -3.64 -10.95
C GLY A 208 21.45 -4.96 -10.32
N ASN A 209 21.26 -5.17 -9.01
CA ASN A 209 21.67 -6.40 -8.33
C ASN A 209 20.65 -7.52 -8.56
N SER A 210 21.09 -8.62 -9.17
CA SER A 210 20.24 -9.74 -9.55
C SER A 210 19.66 -10.52 -8.37
N THR A 211 20.29 -10.48 -7.19
CA THR A 211 19.76 -11.17 -6.00
C THR A 211 18.36 -10.67 -5.65
N TYR A 212 18.10 -9.36 -5.75
CA TYR A 212 16.76 -8.83 -5.50
C TYR A 212 15.74 -9.36 -6.53
N ALA A 213 16.12 -9.44 -7.81
CA ALA A 213 15.26 -9.99 -8.86
C ALA A 213 14.97 -11.48 -8.64
N GLU A 214 15.95 -12.27 -8.17
CA GLU A 214 15.76 -13.68 -7.82
C GLU A 214 14.74 -13.86 -6.68
N TRP A 215 14.74 -12.97 -5.70
CA TRP A 215 13.74 -12.96 -4.63
C TRP A 215 12.36 -12.50 -5.10
N ALA A 216 12.29 -11.55 -6.03
CA ALA A 216 11.03 -11.16 -6.67
C ALA A 216 10.41 -12.34 -7.44
N VAL A 217 11.19 -13.05 -8.26
CA VAL A 217 10.76 -14.27 -8.96
C VAL A 217 10.31 -15.34 -7.97
N ARG A 218 11.12 -15.62 -6.93
CA ARG A 218 10.78 -16.59 -5.89
C ARG A 218 9.45 -16.29 -5.23
N THR A 219 9.20 -15.02 -4.92
CA THR A 219 7.96 -14.60 -4.25
C THR A 219 6.76 -14.79 -5.16
N TRP A 220 6.85 -14.35 -6.41
CA TRP A 220 5.79 -14.56 -7.40
C TRP A 220 5.49 -16.05 -7.62
N ASP A 221 6.53 -16.85 -7.86
CA ASP A 221 6.36 -18.28 -8.14
C ASP A 221 5.78 -19.01 -6.92
N TRP A 222 6.12 -18.59 -5.70
CA TRP A 222 5.49 -19.09 -4.49
C TRP A 222 4.00 -18.73 -4.44
N MET A 223 3.63 -17.47 -4.70
CA MET A 223 2.24 -17.01 -4.73
C MET A 223 1.38 -17.81 -5.71
N ALA A 224 1.89 -18.06 -6.92
CA ALA A 224 1.23 -18.88 -7.94
C ALA A 224 1.21 -20.38 -7.59
N GLY A 225 2.25 -20.85 -6.89
CA GLY A 225 2.37 -22.22 -6.40
C GLY A 225 1.35 -22.57 -5.32
N VAL A 226 1.14 -21.67 -4.35
CA VAL A 226 0.12 -21.83 -3.28
C VAL A 226 -1.27 -21.36 -3.68
N LYS A 227 -1.44 -20.87 -4.92
CA LYS A 227 -2.71 -20.42 -5.49
C LYS A 227 -3.32 -19.17 -4.84
N PHE A 228 -2.50 -18.35 -4.19
CA PHE A 228 -2.93 -17.02 -3.76
C PHE A 228 -3.03 -16.07 -4.95
N ILE A 229 -2.19 -16.27 -5.98
CA ILE A 229 -2.43 -15.77 -7.33
C ILE A 229 -2.90 -16.95 -8.17
N ASP A 230 -4.11 -16.89 -8.72
CA ASP A 230 -4.66 -17.97 -9.54
C ASP A 230 -4.31 -17.84 -11.03
N GLY A 231 -4.87 -18.72 -11.87
CA GLY A 231 -4.62 -18.71 -13.31
C GLY A 231 -5.25 -17.53 -14.06
N ASP A 232 -6.22 -16.85 -13.44
CA ASP A 232 -6.90 -15.67 -13.96
C ASP A 232 -6.34 -14.37 -13.34
N TYR A 233 -5.18 -14.46 -12.67
CA TYR A 233 -4.49 -13.35 -12.00
C TYR A 233 -5.31 -12.69 -10.88
N ARG A 234 -6.28 -13.40 -10.30
CA ARG A 234 -6.95 -12.97 -9.06
C ARG A 234 -6.00 -13.12 -7.88
N VAL A 235 -6.09 -12.20 -6.92
CA VAL A 235 -5.18 -12.17 -5.75
C VAL A 235 -5.99 -12.31 -4.46
N TYR A 236 -6.07 -13.53 -3.94
CA TYR A 236 -6.78 -13.85 -2.70
C TYR A 236 -6.02 -13.39 -1.47
N ASP A 237 -6.67 -13.33 -0.30
CA ASP A 237 -6.08 -12.72 0.89
C ASP A 237 -4.97 -13.55 1.52
N GLY A 238 -5.10 -14.88 1.54
CA GLY A 238 -4.10 -15.76 2.15
C GLY A 238 -4.67 -17.07 2.68
N ALA A 239 -3.90 -17.73 3.54
CA ALA A 239 -4.32 -18.96 4.21
C ALA A 239 -3.54 -19.20 5.50
N THR A 240 -4.10 -20.04 6.36
CA THR A 240 -3.42 -20.51 7.58
C THR A 240 -2.42 -21.63 7.26
N VAL A 241 -1.35 -21.77 8.04
CA VAL A 241 -0.29 -22.75 7.80
C VAL A 241 -0.67 -24.19 8.18
N GLU A 242 -1.69 -24.36 9.03
CA GLU A 242 -2.12 -25.64 9.60
C GLU A 242 -2.50 -26.67 8.54
N ASN A 243 -3.11 -26.20 7.45
CA ASN A 243 -3.50 -27.02 6.30
C ASN A 243 -2.60 -26.72 5.09
N ASN A 244 -1.30 -26.48 5.31
CA ASN A 244 -0.32 -26.23 4.25
C ASN A 244 -0.75 -25.12 3.26
N CYS A 245 -1.42 -24.07 3.78
CA CYS A 245 -1.95 -22.94 3.03
C CYS A 245 -2.98 -23.31 1.94
N THR A 246 -3.66 -24.46 2.03
CA THR A 246 -4.67 -24.86 1.03
C THR A 246 -6.06 -24.30 1.30
N ASP A 247 -6.35 -23.91 2.55
CA ASP A 247 -7.63 -23.33 2.93
C ASP A 247 -7.59 -21.81 2.70
N ILE A 248 -7.73 -21.45 1.42
CA ILE A 248 -7.62 -20.06 0.95
C ILE A 248 -8.79 -19.24 1.48
N THR A 249 -8.46 -18.09 2.07
CA THR A 249 -9.41 -17.02 2.41
C THR A 249 -9.71 -16.25 1.12
N PRO A 250 -10.95 -16.31 0.61
CA PRO A 250 -11.26 -15.90 -0.75
C PRO A 250 -11.45 -14.39 -0.92
N TYR A 251 -11.17 -13.59 0.11
CA TYR A 251 -11.29 -12.14 0.01
C TYR A 251 -10.25 -11.57 -0.94
N GLU A 252 -10.65 -10.59 -1.74
CA GLU A 252 -9.79 -9.89 -2.67
C GLU A 252 -9.80 -8.41 -2.29
N PHE A 253 -8.61 -7.88 -2.07
CA PHE A 253 -8.39 -6.49 -1.68
C PHE A 253 -7.55 -5.80 -2.75
N SER A 254 -7.95 -4.60 -3.14
CA SER A 254 -7.38 -3.89 -4.29
C SER A 254 -5.88 -3.65 -4.13
N TYR A 255 -5.45 -3.34 -2.91
CA TYR A 255 -4.05 -3.06 -2.57
C TYR A 255 -3.10 -4.27 -2.72
N ASN A 256 -3.59 -5.51 -2.61
CA ASN A 256 -2.79 -6.70 -2.89
C ASN A 256 -2.38 -6.67 -4.36
N VAL A 257 -3.34 -6.39 -5.25
CA VAL A 257 -3.11 -6.29 -6.68
C VAL A 257 -2.22 -5.09 -7.01
N GLY A 258 -2.49 -3.92 -6.42
CA GLY A 258 -1.69 -2.72 -6.65
C GLY A 258 -0.20 -2.90 -6.31
N ALA A 259 0.11 -3.54 -5.17
CA ALA A 259 1.48 -3.81 -4.76
C ALA A 259 2.19 -4.82 -5.70
N PHE A 260 1.50 -5.89 -6.12
CA PHE A 260 2.04 -6.82 -7.12
C PHE A 260 2.20 -6.16 -8.50
N LEU A 261 1.25 -5.32 -8.92
CA LEU A 261 1.29 -4.66 -10.21
C LEU A 261 2.52 -3.76 -10.34
N LEU A 262 2.78 -2.93 -9.32
CA LEU A 262 3.96 -2.06 -9.30
C LEU A 262 5.28 -2.87 -9.29
N GLY A 263 5.35 -3.97 -8.53
CA GLY A 263 6.51 -4.85 -8.54
C GLY A 263 6.72 -5.56 -9.90
N ALA A 264 5.64 -6.02 -10.54
CA ALA A 264 5.70 -6.68 -11.84
C ALA A 264 6.14 -5.69 -12.93
N ALA A 265 5.65 -4.46 -12.90
CA ALA A 265 6.11 -3.38 -13.78
C ALA A 265 7.60 -3.06 -13.57
N ALA A 266 8.09 -3.06 -12.32
CA ALA A 266 9.52 -2.91 -12.04
C ALA A 266 10.34 -4.08 -12.60
N MET A 267 9.83 -5.31 -12.54
CA MET A 267 10.47 -6.50 -13.13
C MET A 267 10.50 -6.47 -14.66
N VAL A 268 9.47 -5.93 -15.33
CA VAL A 268 9.51 -5.65 -16.78
C VAL A 268 10.70 -4.75 -17.09
N GLN A 269 10.79 -3.61 -16.40
CA GLN A 269 11.84 -2.61 -16.66
C GLN A 269 13.23 -3.15 -16.33
N TYR A 270 13.37 -3.91 -15.25
CA TYR A 270 14.63 -4.56 -14.89
C TYR A 270 15.06 -5.58 -15.96
N SER A 271 14.12 -6.42 -16.43
CA SER A 271 14.38 -7.41 -17.47
C SER A 271 14.78 -6.76 -18.80
N ASN A 272 14.16 -5.63 -19.13
CA ASN A 272 14.51 -4.83 -20.30
C ASN A 272 15.92 -4.24 -20.19
N LYS A 273 16.26 -3.63 -19.04
CA LYS A 273 17.61 -3.10 -18.77
C LYS A 273 18.71 -4.16 -18.76
N THR A 274 18.36 -5.41 -18.48
CA THR A 274 19.30 -6.54 -18.41
C THR A 274 19.28 -7.45 -19.65
N ASP A 275 18.61 -7.02 -20.74
CA ASP A 275 18.45 -7.75 -22.02
C ASP A 275 17.92 -9.19 -21.87
N LYS A 276 17.09 -9.43 -20.84
CA LYS A 276 16.42 -10.72 -20.60
C LYS A 276 15.07 -10.75 -21.29
N ARG A 277 15.07 -10.87 -22.62
CA ARG A 277 13.86 -10.71 -23.46
C ARG A 277 12.70 -11.65 -23.11
N ASN A 278 12.98 -12.90 -22.74
CA ASN A 278 11.93 -13.83 -22.33
C ASN A 278 11.28 -13.39 -21.01
N ASP A 279 12.08 -12.87 -20.07
CA ASP A 279 11.57 -12.36 -18.80
C ASP A 279 10.73 -11.09 -19.02
N VAL A 280 11.10 -10.24 -20.00
CA VAL A 280 10.29 -9.06 -20.39
C VAL A 280 8.87 -9.49 -20.79
N ALA A 281 8.75 -10.46 -21.71
CA ALA A 281 7.45 -10.94 -22.18
C ALA A 281 6.63 -11.56 -21.02
N LEU A 282 7.26 -12.38 -20.18
CA LEU A 282 6.63 -13.00 -19.01
C LEU A 282 6.10 -11.95 -18.03
N TRP A 283 6.91 -10.95 -17.67
CA TRP A 283 6.48 -9.93 -16.71
C TRP A 283 5.43 -8.98 -17.30
N HIS A 284 5.45 -8.73 -18.62
CA HIS A 284 4.38 -8.02 -19.29
C HIS A 284 3.06 -8.77 -19.23
N GLU A 285 3.05 -10.08 -19.52
CA GLU A 285 1.86 -10.92 -19.38
C GLU A 285 1.27 -10.84 -17.96
N ARG A 286 2.15 -10.88 -16.95
CA ARG A 286 1.76 -10.75 -15.54
C ARG A 286 1.15 -9.38 -15.21
N VAL A 287 1.69 -8.30 -15.77
CA VAL A 287 1.13 -6.94 -15.65
C VAL A 287 -0.26 -6.87 -16.28
N ASP A 288 -0.40 -7.34 -17.53
CA ASP A 288 -1.66 -7.31 -18.25
C ASP A 288 -2.72 -8.17 -17.55
N GLY A 289 -2.34 -9.34 -17.05
CA GLY A 289 -3.20 -10.22 -16.28
C GLY A 289 -3.73 -9.57 -15.01
N LEU A 290 -2.86 -8.96 -14.21
CA LEU A 290 -3.26 -8.24 -12.99
C LEU A 290 -4.16 -7.04 -13.30
N LEU A 291 -3.88 -6.28 -14.36
CA LEU A 291 -4.73 -5.15 -14.79
C LEU A 291 -6.12 -5.62 -15.21
N ASN A 292 -6.19 -6.64 -16.07
CA ASN A 292 -7.47 -7.20 -16.53
C ASN A 292 -8.31 -7.74 -15.37
N SER A 293 -7.68 -8.43 -14.42
CA SER A 293 -8.35 -8.93 -13.21
C SER A 293 -8.82 -7.76 -12.33
N THR A 294 -8.00 -6.72 -12.16
CA THR A 294 -8.35 -5.51 -11.41
C THR A 294 -9.59 -4.83 -11.99
N GLU A 295 -9.62 -4.63 -13.32
CA GLU A 295 -10.76 -4.03 -14.00
C GLU A 295 -12.04 -4.84 -13.80
N LEU A 296 -11.95 -6.17 -13.84
CA LEU A 296 -13.11 -7.06 -13.66
C LEU A 296 -13.65 -7.05 -12.23
N ILE A 297 -12.76 -7.03 -11.24
CA ILE A 297 -13.13 -7.24 -9.83
C ILE A 297 -13.48 -5.92 -9.14
N PHE A 298 -12.75 -4.84 -9.43
CA PHE A 298 -12.86 -3.59 -8.68
C PHE A 298 -13.48 -2.44 -9.46
N PHE A 299 -13.56 -2.48 -10.80
CA PHE A 299 -14.07 -1.35 -11.60
C PHE A 299 -15.39 -1.68 -12.29
N PHE A 300 -16.43 -0.89 -11.99
CA PHE A 300 -17.78 -1.12 -12.48
C PHE A 300 -18.29 0.08 -13.27
N GLY A 301 -18.89 -0.17 -14.43
CA GLY A 301 -19.44 0.85 -15.30
C GLY A 301 -19.65 0.33 -16.71
N ASN A 302 -20.30 1.13 -17.55
CA ASN A 302 -20.42 0.83 -18.99
C ASN A 302 -19.11 1.21 -19.71
N ASP A 303 -18.74 0.50 -20.77
CA ASP A 303 -17.51 0.78 -21.55
C ASP A 303 -17.52 2.14 -22.28
N THR A 304 -18.64 2.88 -22.20
CA THR A 304 -18.81 4.22 -22.77
C THR A 304 -18.86 5.32 -21.72
N GLU A 305 -18.71 4.99 -20.44
CA GLU A 305 -18.73 5.91 -19.30
C GLU A 305 -17.54 5.64 -18.36
N ASP A 306 -17.26 6.57 -17.45
CA ASP A 306 -16.19 6.39 -16.47
C ASP A 306 -16.54 5.23 -15.52
N LYS A 307 -15.70 4.19 -15.50
CA LYS A 307 -15.84 3.09 -14.55
C LYS A 307 -15.48 3.59 -13.14
N VAL A 308 -16.30 3.21 -12.16
CA VAL A 308 -16.12 3.56 -10.76
C VAL A 308 -15.49 2.38 -10.03
N MET A 309 -14.43 2.66 -9.27
CA MET A 309 -13.83 1.67 -8.38
C MET A 309 -14.74 1.40 -7.17
N ILE A 310 -15.01 0.14 -6.86
CA ILE A 310 -15.76 -0.30 -5.68
C ILE A 310 -15.00 -1.42 -5.00
N GLU A 311 -14.68 -1.23 -3.71
CA GLU A 311 -14.08 -2.24 -2.86
C GLU A 311 -15.07 -2.61 -1.75
N GLY A 312 -15.75 -3.74 -1.93
CA GLY A 312 -16.74 -4.25 -0.98
C GLY A 312 -17.96 -4.90 -1.64
N GLY A 313 -18.08 -6.22 -1.49
CA GLY A 313 -19.36 -6.92 -1.55
C GLY A 313 -19.68 -7.74 -2.80
N ARG A 314 -18.96 -8.84 -3.03
CA ARG A 314 -19.55 -10.13 -3.40
C ARG A 314 -18.74 -11.28 -2.78
N THR A 315 -19.18 -11.75 -1.62
CA THR A 315 -18.97 -13.16 -1.21
C THR A 315 -19.86 -14.06 -2.06
#